data_AF-A0A1S8TGB8-F1
#
_entry.id   AF-A0A1S8TGB8-F1
#
_cell.length_a   1.000
_cell.length_b   1.000
_cell.length_c   1.000
_cell.angle_alpha   90.00
_cell.angle_beta   90.00
_cell.angle_gamma   90.00
#
_symmetry.space_group_name_H-M   'P 1'
#
loop_
_entity.id
_entity.type
_entity.pdbx_description
1 polymer ?
#
loop_
_entity_poly.entity_id
_entity_poly.type
_entity_poly.pdbx_seq_one_letter_code
_entity_poly.pdbx_strand_id
1 'polypeptide(L)'
;MDFEKSIDKLDILIEKIVNHFDTEEEFLANMEYKDYDKHSKIHKNLIGKMFQLKQCYQNRELNPSAFFSFLADDVIIEHLINEDIQFFNLFSKS
;
A
#
# COMPACT_ATOMS: atom_id res chain seq x y z
N MET A 1 19.65 -4.76 13.42
CA MET A 1 18.40 -4.16 13.94
C MET A 1 17.79 -5.18 14.88
N ASP A 2 17.27 -4.76 16.03
CA ASP A 2 16.57 -5.66 16.95
C ASP A 2 15.27 -6.15 16.28
N PHE A 3 14.92 -7.42 16.43
CA PHE A 3 13.79 -8.03 15.74
C PHE A 3 12.47 -7.36 16.13
N GLU A 4 12.27 -7.12 17.43
CA GLU A 4 11.07 -6.44 17.95
C GLU A 4 10.95 -5.01 17.40
N LYS A 5 12.05 -4.23 17.46
CA LYS A 5 12.08 -2.89 16.85
C LYS A 5 11.79 -2.89 15.36
N SER A 6 12.13 -3.98 14.66
CA SER A 6 11.84 -4.13 13.23
C SER A 6 10.34 -4.33 12.99
N ILE A 7 9.68 -5.10 13.86
CA ILE A 7 8.23 -5.30 13.82
C ILE A 7 7.49 -3.99 14.12
N ASP A 8 7.91 -3.23 15.14
CA ASP A 8 7.28 -1.93 15.43
C ASP A 8 7.37 -0.95 14.26
N LYS A 9 8.52 -0.94 13.58
CA LYS A 9 8.72 -0.09 12.39
C LYS A 9 7.87 -0.56 11.21
N LEU A 10 7.70 -1.86 11.07
CA LEU A 10 6.82 -2.43 10.06
C LEU A 10 5.36 -2.05 10.33
N ASP A 11 4.91 -2.06 11.58
CA ASP A 11 3.55 -1.70 11.95
C ASP A 11 3.22 -0.24 11.63
N ILE A 12 4.15 0.66 11.95
CA ILE A 12 4.05 2.08 11.57
C ILE A 12 3.97 2.24 10.05
N LEU A 13 4.71 1.43 9.29
CA LEU A 13 4.69 1.51 7.84
C LEU A 13 3.38 1.01 7.25
N ILE A 14 2.88 -0.12 7.75
CA ILE A 14 1.57 -0.68 7.36
C ILE A 14 0.48 0.35 7.62
N GLU A 15 0.46 0.95 8.82
CA GLU A 15 -0.51 1.98 9.19
C GLU A 15 -0.49 3.16 8.21
N LYS A 16 0.69 3.64 7.83
CA LYS A 16 0.82 4.74 6.87
C LYS A 16 0.30 4.39 5.47
N ILE A 17 0.53 3.16 5.01
CA ILE A 17 0.05 2.74 3.69
C ILE A 17 -1.47 2.56 3.70
N VAL A 18 -2.03 1.99 4.77
CA VAL A 18 -3.48 1.89 4.93
C VAL A 18 -4.12 3.28 4.94
N ASN A 19 -3.57 4.22 5.72
CA ASN A 19 -4.08 5.60 5.77
C ASN A 19 -3.97 6.31 4.40
N HIS A 20 -2.92 6.04 3.62
CA HIS A 20 -2.78 6.53 2.25
C HIS A 20 -3.93 6.01 1.37
N PHE A 21 -4.15 4.69 1.35
CA PHE A 21 -5.23 4.08 0.59
C PHE A 21 -6.62 4.57 0.99
N ASP A 22 -6.90 4.68 2.29
CA ASP A 22 -8.18 5.16 2.80
C ASP A 22 -8.44 6.61 2.35
N THR A 23 -7.42 7.47 2.40
CA THR A 23 -7.52 8.88 1.95
C THR A 23 -7.81 8.98 0.47
N GLU A 24 -7.13 8.17 -0.35
CA GLU A 24 -7.37 8.13 -1.79
C GLU A 24 -8.75 7.59 -2.12
N GLU A 25 -9.17 6.49 -1.48
CA GLU A 25 -10.47 5.89 -1.72
C GLU A 25 -11.61 6.86 -1.36
N GLU A 26 -11.49 7.60 -0.26
CA GLU A 26 -12.44 8.66 0.09
C GLU A 26 -12.50 9.74 -1.00
N PHE A 27 -11.35 10.23 -1.46
CA PHE A 27 -11.28 11.24 -2.52
C PHE A 27 -11.88 10.74 -3.85
N LEU A 28 -11.47 9.55 -4.30
CA LEU A 28 -11.90 8.98 -5.57
C LEU A 28 -13.39 8.62 -5.58
N ALA A 29 -13.93 8.16 -4.45
CA ALA A 29 -15.37 7.93 -4.30
C ALA A 29 -16.15 9.24 -4.40
N ASN A 30 -15.68 10.31 -3.73
CA ASN A 30 -16.32 11.63 -3.77
C ASN A 30 -16.27 12.28 -5.15
N MET A 31 -15.26 11.98 -5.96
CA MET A 31 -15.12 12.46 -7.33
C MET A 31 -15.81 11.57 -8.38
N GLU A 32 -16.50 10.50 -7.94
CA GLU A 32 -17.13 9.50 -8.81
C GLU A 32 -16.15 8.96 -9.87
N TYR A 33 -14.90 8.70 -9.46
CA TYR A 33 -13.87 8.25 -10.37
C TYR A 33 -14.25 6.91 -11.03
N LYS A 34 -14.26 6.89 -12.37
CA LYS A 34 -14.76 5.74 -13.16
C LYS A 34 -14.11 4.40 -12.81
N ASP A 35 -12.84 4.41 -12.40
CA ASP A 35 -12.08 3.19 -12.12
C ASP A 35 -11.88 2.96 -10.60
N TYR A 36 -12.68 3.61 -9.75
CA TYR A 36 -12.62 3.48 -8.28
C TYR A 36 -12.65 2.00 -7.83
N ASP A 37 -13.57 1.20 -8.34
CA ASP A 37 -13.69 -0.22 -7.95
C ASP A 37 -12.46 -1.04 -8.32
N LYS A 38 -11.80 -0.69 -9.43
CA LYS A 38 -10.54 -1.32 -9.84
C LYS A 38 -9.43 -0.92 -8.86
N HIS A 39 -9.33 0.37 -8.55
CA HIS A 39 -8.33 0.92 -7.64
C HIS A 39 -8.44 0.33 -6.23
N SER A 40 -9.65 0.33 -5.64
CA SER A 40 -9.91 -0.23 -4.31
C SER A 40 -9.60 -1.74 -4.23
N LYS A 41 -9.77 -2.49 -5.34
CA LYS A 41 -9.35 -3.89 -5.40
C LYS A 41 -7.83 -4.05 -5.35
N ILE A 42 -7.08 -3.15 -5.99
CA ILE A 42 -5.61 -3.15 -5.94
C ILE A 42 -5.15 -2.89 -4.50
N HIS A 43 -5.72 -1.88 -3.83
CA HIS A 43 -5.44 -1.61 -2.41
C HIS A 43 -5.70 -2.82 -1.51
N LYS A 44 -6.88 -3.45 -1.63
CA LYS A 44 -7.23 -4.65 -0.86
C LYS A 44 -6.22 -5.79 -1.05
N ASN A 45 -5.75 -5.99 -2.28
CA ASN A 45 -4.73 -7.00 -2.58
C ASN A 45 -3.38 -6.66 -1.95
N LEU A 46 -2.93 -5.40 -2.04
CA LEU A 46 -1.69 -4.94 -1.44
C LEU A 46 -1.73 -5.04 0.09
N ILE A 47 -2.83 -4.63 0.72
CA ILE A 47 -3.05 -4.78 2.17
C ILE A 47 -2.97 -6.26 2.57
N GLY A 48 -3.67 -7.14 1.85
CA GLY A 48 -3.64 -8.58 2.12
C GLY A 48 -2.23 -9.17 2.06
N LYS A 49 -1.49 -8.85 0.99
CA LYS A 49 -0.09 -9.29 0.83
C LYS A 49 0.82 -8.74 1.93
N MET A 50 0.61 -7.50 2.35
CA MET A 50 1.40 -6.87 3.41
C MET A 50 1.18 -7.54 4.77
N PHE A 51 -0.07 -7.84 5.14
CA PHE A 51 -0.37 -8.59 6.36
C PHE A 51 0.17 -10.02 6.32
N GLN A 52 0.09 -10.68 5.16
CA GLN A 52 0.69 -12.00 4.98
C GLN A 52 2.21 -11.97 5.18
N LEU A 53 2.91 -11.02 4.56
CA LEU A 53 4.35 -10.85 4.75
C LEU A 53 4.69 -10.57 6.22
N LYS A 54 3.86 -9.80 6.93
CA LYS A 54 4.07 -9.48 8.35
C LYS A 54 3.99 -10.74 9.18
N GLN A 55 2.97 -11.55 8.95
CA GLN A 55 2.79 -12.83 9.62
C GLN A 55 3.99 -13.77 9.38
N CYS A 56 4.43 -13.94 8.12
CA CYS A 56 5.59 -14.77 7.81
C CYS A 56 6.88 -14.25 8.47
N TYR A 57 7.07 -12.93 8.52
CA TYR A 57 8.22 -12.33 9.19
C TYR A 57 8.17 -12.52 10.71
N GLN A 58 7.00 -12.36 11.34
CA GLN A 58 6.78 -12.66 12.76
C GLN A 58 7.09 -14.13 13.09
N ASN A 59 6.75 -15.04 12.19
CA ASN A 59 7.06 -16.47 12.29
C ASN A 59 8.53 -16.81 11.96
N ARG A 60 9.36 -15.83 11.57
CA ARG A 60 10.75 -15.99 11.12
C ARG A 60 10.91 -16.84 9.86
N GLU A 61 9.86 -16.92 9.05
CA GLU A 61 9.81 -17.65 7.78
C GLU A 61 10.29 -16.79 6.60
N LEU A 62 10.43 -15.47 6.82
CA LEU A 62 10.76 -14.48 5.80
C LEU A 62 11.97 -13.66 6.21
N ASN A 63 12.84 -13.32 5.25
CA ASN A 63 13.90 -12.33 5.43
C ASN A 63 13.31 -10.91 5.33
N PRO A 64 13.76 -9.94 6.15
CA PRO A 64 13.40 -8.52 6.00
C PRO A 64 13.51 -7.98 4.57
N SER A 65 14.44 -8.48 3.74
CA SER A 65 14.61 -8.05 2.36
C SER A 65 13.34 -8.20 1.51
N ALA A 66 12.52 -9.22 1.76
CA ALA A 66 11.30 -9.46 1.00
C ALA A 66 10.24 -8.37 1.23
N PHE A 67 10.25 -7.74 2.42
CA PHE A 67 9.42 -6.56 2.67
C PHE A 67 9.86 -5.35 1.85
N PHE A 68 11.17 -5.11 1.77
CA PHE A 68 11.69 -4.01 0.96
C PHE A 68 11.39 -4.19 -0.53
N SER A 69 11.50 -5.43 -1.05
CA SER A 69 11.10 -5.74 -2.42
C SER A 69 9.62 -5.48 -2.65
N PHE A 70 8.74 -5.96 -1.75
CA PHE A 70 7.31 -5.70 -1.86
C PHE A 70 6.97 -4.19 -1.86
N LEU A 71 7.63 -3.41 -1.01
CA LEU A 71 7.41 -1.96 -0.97
C LEU A 71 7.89 -1.26 -2.24
N ALA A 72 9.09 -1.61 -2.72
CA ALA A 72 9.65 -0.98 -3.91
C ALA A 72 8.87 -1.36 -5.17
N ASP A 73 8.67 -2.66 -5.38
CA ASP A 73 8.14 -3.18 -6.62
C ASP A 73 6.60 -3.06 -6.65
N ASP A 74 5.91 -3.62 -5.67
CA ASP A 74 4.44 -3.69 -5.69
C ASP A 74 3.78 -2.36 -5.27
N VAL A 75 4.27 -1.71 -4.22
CA VAL A 75 3.62 -0.49 -3.70
C VAL A 75 4.07 0.74 -4.48
N ILE A 76 5.37 1.00 -4.58
CA ILE A 76 5.86 2.23 -5.20
C ILE A 76 5.75 2.16 -6.73
N ILE A 77 6.37 1.17 -7.36
CA ILE A 77 6.44 1.11 -8.82
C ILE A 77 5.08 0.75 -9.42
N GLU A 78 4.52 -0.40 -9.05
CA GLU A 78 3.31 -0.90 -9.69
C GLU A 78 2.03 -0.17 -9.28
N HIS A 79 2.01 0.47 -8.11
CA HIS A 79 0.83 1.16 -7.64
C HIS A 79 0.98 2.70 -7.66
N LEU A 80 1.91 3.29 -6.88
CA LEU A 80 2.00 4.75 -6.83
C LEU A 80 2.37 5.39 -8.18
N ILE A 81 3.24 4.75 -8.95
CA ILE A 81 3.67 5.29 -10.25
C ILE A 81 2.70 4.88 -11.36
N ASN A 82 2.28 3.62 -11.41
CA ASN A 82 1.49 3.14 -12.56
C ASN A 82 -0.01 3.35 -12.39
N GLU A 83 -0.55 3.24 -11.17
CA GLU A 83 -2.00 3.33 -10.93
C GLU A 83 -2.41 4.73 -10.42
N ASP A 84 -1.72 5.33 -9.45
CA ASP A 84 -2.19 6.60 -8.87
C ASP A 84 -2.14 7.77 -9.86
N ILE A 85 -1.13 7.77 -10.74
CA ILE A 85 -1.01 8.79 -11.79
C ILE A 85 -2.25 8.84 -12.70
N GLN A 86 -3.01 7.73 -12.82
CA GLN A 86 -4.18 7.66 -13.70
C GLN A 86 -5.32 8.58 -13.27
N PHE A 87 -5.37 8.99 -12.00
CA PHE A 87 -6.37 9.95 -11.50
C PHE A 87 -5.81 11.35 -11.25
N PHE A 88 -4.54 11.64 -11.59
CA PHE A 88 -3.94 12.95 -11.35
C PHE A 88 -4.64 14.09 -12.10
N ASN A 89 -5.27 13.77 -13.23
CA ASN A 89 -6.08 14.73 -14.00
C ASN A 89 -7.26 15.29 -13.20
N LEU A 90 -7.74 14.61 -12.15
CA LEU A 90 -8.79 15.10 -11.25
C LEU A 90 -8.30 16.30 -10.41
N PHE A 91 -7.03 16.35 -10.03
CA PHE A 91 -6.47 17.45 -9.25
C PHE A 91 -6.17 18.71 -10.08
N SER A 92 -6.08 18.58 -11.42
CA SER A 92 -5.74 19.68 -12.32
C SER A 92 -6.91 20.61 -12.68
N LYS A 93 -8.11 20.34 -12.14
CA LYS A 93 -9.34 21.10 -12.41
C LYS A 93 -9.76 22.10 -11.31
N SER A 94 -8.89 22.39 -10.34
CA SER A 94 -9.12 23.45 -9.34
C SER A 94 -8.72 24.83 -9.86
#